data_AF-A0A327J5N2-F1
#
_entry.id   AF-A0A327J5N2-F1
#
_cell.length_a   1.000
_cell.length_b   1.000
_cell.length_c   1.000
_cell.angle_alpha   90.00
_cell.angle_beta   90.00
_cell.angle_gamma   90.00
#
_symmetry.space_group_name_H-M   'P 1'
#
loop_
_entity.id
_entity.type
_entity.pdbx_description
1 polymer ?
#
loop_
_entity_poly.entity_id
_entity_poly.type
_entity_poly.pdbx_seq_one_letter_code
_entity_poly.pdbx_strand_id
1 'polypeptide(L)'
;MRQDKMACNQVTALLSYYIDGKVSAQITYFIEQHLKRCKTCRARYEVLLKAITDIRDVKTQMENIELKKCVPVTANSITFSEKMSAYLDNELSDEESLRFRRYAIANPLVREELEGMFKVKNAMNTSFERTKSDLKEDFTKNVMDEVKMKELIYEQEPLILKVLAIFIFLFVFLSVSAIVIF
;
A
#
# COMPACT_ATOMS: atom_id res chain seq x y z
N MET A 1 -40.94 48.85 34.44
CA MET A 1 -40.06 48.44 33.34
C MET A 1 -38.74 49.22 33.45
N ARG A 2 -37.66 48.58 33.90
CA ARG A 2 -36.31 49.17 33.96
C ARG A 2 -35.29 48.05 33.82
N GLN A 3 -34.68 47.92 32.65
CA GLN A 3 -33.50 47.11 32.41
C GLN A 3 -32.52 47.91 31.53
N ASP A 4 -32.07 49.07 32.01
CA ASP A 4 -31.20 49.99 31.25
C ASP A 4 -29.70 49.70 31.39
N LYS A 5 -29.30 48.54 31.91
CA LYS A 5 -27.87 48.19 32.01
C LYS A 5 -27.67 46.68 32.14
N MET A 6 -27.17 46.04 31.09
CA MET A 6 -26.56 44.72 31.23
C MET A 6 -25.26 44.85 32.05
N ALA A 7 -25.11 43.99 33.05
CA ALA A 7 -23.89 43.90 33.86
C ALA A 7 -22.78 43.17 33.11
N CYS A 8 -21.51 43.51 33.40
CA CYS A 8 -20.35 42.90 32.74
C CYS A 8 -20.32 41.36 32.83
N ASN A 9 -20.83 40.80 33.94
CA ASN A 9 -20.90 39.35 34.14
C ASN A 9 -21.88 38.69 33.16
N GLN A 10 -23.03 39.33 32.93
CA GLN A 10 -24.04 38.86 31.97
C GLN A 10 -23.49 38.91 30.54
N VAL A 11 -22.82 40.01 30.18
CA VAL A 11 -22.18 40.14 28.86
C VAL A 11 -21.10 39.08 28.69
N THR A 12 -20.22 38.89 29.68
CA THR A 12 -19.14 37.90 29.61
C THR A 12 -19.67 36.49 29.39
N ALA A 13 -20.76 36.11 30.07
CA ALA A 13 -21.39 34.79 29.89
C ALA A 13 -22.03 34.60 28.51
N LEU A 14 -22.48 35.70 27.87
CA LEU A 14 -23.15 35.69 26.57
C LEU A 14 -22.21 35.90 25.38
N LEU A 15 -20.94 36.26 25.60
CA LEU A 15 -19.99 36.54 24.52
C LEU A 15 -19.77 35.36 23.58
N SER A 16 -19.68 34.13 24.10
CA SER A 16 -19.52 32.92 23.28
C SER A 16 -20.73 32.69 22.37
N TYR A 17 -21.94 32.79 22.93
CA TYR A 17 -23.19 32.67 22.17
C TYR A 17 -23.37 33.81 21.15
N TYR A 18 -22.91 35.01 21.48
CA TYR A 18 -22.92 36.16 20.57
C TYR A 18 -22.00 35.95 19.37
N ILE A 19 -20.77 35.46 19.59
CA ILE A 19 -19.82 35.15 18.50
C ILE A 19 -20.36 34.04 17.59
N ASP A 20 -21.06 33.06 18.16
CA ASP A 20 -21.74 31.99 17.42
C ASP A 20 -23.03 32.43 16.70
N GLY A 21 -23.49 33.68 16.89
CA GLY A 21 -24.74 34.19 16.33
C GLY A 21 -26.00 33.57 16.93
N LYS A 22 -25.91 32.94 18.11
CA LYS A 22 -27.00 32.20 18.78
C LYS A 22 -27.78 33.03 19.80
N VAL A 23 -27.68 34.35 19.74
CA VAL A 23 -28.40 35.28 20.64
C VAL A 23 -29.55 35.97 19.90
N SER A 24 -30.58 36.37 20.62
CA SER A 24 -31.70 37.12 20.02
C SER A 24 -31.28 38.53 19.57
N ALA A 25 -32.02 39.13 18.63
CA ALA A 25 -31.74 40.48 18.13
C ALA A 25 -31.75 41.55 19.23
N GLN A 26 -32.63 41.40 20.23
CA GLN A 26 -32.68 42.30 21.38
C GLN A 26 -31.42 42.19 22.25
N ILE A 27 -30.97 40.97 22.54
CA ILE A 27 -29.77 40.72 23.34
C ILE A 27 -28.51 41.22 22.60
N THR A 28 -28.47 41.02 21.28
CA THR A 28 -27.40 41.54 20.40
C THR A 28 -27.25 43.05 20.56
N TYR A 29 -28.35 43.81 20.46
CA TYR A 29 -28.32 45.25 20.63
C TYR A 29 -27.76 45.67 22.00
N PHE A 30 -28.16 45.00 23.08
CA PHE A 30 -27.67 45.31 24.42
C PHE A 30 -26.18 44.98 24.61
N ILE A 31 -25.71 43.87 24.05
CA ILE A 31 -24.29 43.48 24.06
C ILE A 31 -23.47 44.53 23.30
N GLU A 32 -23.88 44.93 22.10
CA GLU A 32 -23.17 45.93 21.29
C GLU A 32 -23.09 47.30 21.99
N GLN A 33 -24.18 47.75 22.59
CA GLN A 33 -24.21 48.99 23.37
C GLN A 33 -23.29 48.91 24.60
N HIS A 34 -23.21 47.75 25.24
CA HIS A 34 -22.29 47.53 26.35
C HIS A 34 -20.82 47.50 25.90
N LEU A 35 -20.50 46.83 24.79
CA LEU A 35 -19.14 46.76 24.24
C LEU A 35 -18.61 48.13 23.78
N LYS A 36 -19.50 49.03 23.33
CA LYS A 36 -19.13 50.43 23.02
C LYS A 36 -18.70 51.23 24.26
N ARG A 37 -19.27 50.92 25.43
CA ARG A 37 -19.04 51.66 26.69
C ARG A 37 -18.01 51.01 27.61
N CYS A 38 -17.86 49.69 27.55
CA CYS A 38 -17.06 48.90 28.49
C CYS A 38 -15.79 48.35 27.82
N LYS A 39 -14.64 48.99 28.10
CA LYS A 39 -13.34 48.59 27.55
C LYS A 39 -12.91 47.18 27.97
N THR A 40 -13.27 46.73 29.17
CA THR A 40 -12.89 45.42 29.69
C THR A 40 -13.63 44.28 28.98
N CYS A 41 -14.94 44.41 28.78
CA CYS A 41 -15.73 43.45 28.01
C CYS A 41 -15.33 43.44 26.53
N ARG A 42 -14.98 44.61 25.97
CA ARG A 42 -14.45 44.71 24.61
C ARG A 42 -13.14 43.95 24.42
N ALA A 43 -12.17 44.13 25.32
CA ALA A 43 -10.91 43.39 25.26
C ALA A 43 -11.14 41.87 25.32
N ARG A 44 -12.06 41.41 26.19
CA ARG A 44 -12.43 39.98 26.28
C ARG A 44 -13.06 39.46 24.99
N TYR A 45 -13.95 40.24 24.38
CA TYR A 45 -14.55 39.91 23.09
C TYR A 45 -13.49 39.79 21.99
N GLU A 46 -12.57 40.74 21.88
CA GLU A 46 -11.50 40.74 20.87
C GLU A 46 -10.57 39.51 21.01
N VAL A 47 -10.21 39.14 22.26
CA VAL A 47 -9.42 37.92 22.53
C VAL A 47 -10.17 36.65 22.11
N LEU A 48 -11.46 36.53 22.49
CA LEU A 48 -12.28 35.38 22.13
C LEU A 48 -12.51 35.28 20.62
N LEU A 49 -12.75 36.41 19.96
CA LEU A 49 -12.91 36.47 18.52
C LEU A 49 -11.63 36.01 17.82
N LYS A 50 -10.47 36.50 18.25
CA LYS A 50 -9.18 36.10 17.69
C LYS A 50 -8.93 34.60 17.86
N ALA A 51 -9.16 34.05 19.05
CA ALA A 51 -8.99 32.62 19.29
C ALA A 51 -9.89 31.77 18.38
N ILE A 52 -11.14 32.17 18.18
CA ILE A 52 -12.08 31.46 17.30
C ILE A 52 -11.69 31.61 15.82
N THR A 53 -11.21 32.77 15.39
CA THR A 53 -10.71 32.95 14.02
C THR A 53 -9.46 32.13 13.76
N ASP A 54 -8.52 32.08 14.70
CA ASP A 54 -7.29 31.29 14.57
C ASP A 54 -7.63 29.78 14.48
N ILE A 55 -8.56 29.30 15.30
CA ILE A 55 -9.05 27.90 15.22
C ILE A 55 -9.73 27.64 13.88
N ARG A 56 -10.52 28.59 13.36
CA ARG A 56 -11.20 28.45 12.07
C ARG A 56 -10.21 28.44 10.92
N ASP A 57 -9.19 29.30 10.96
CA ASP A 57 -8.13 29.37 9.95
C ASP A 57 -7.32 28.08 9.92
N VAL A 58 -6.91 27.57 11.09
CA VAL A 58 -6.28 26.25 11.22
C VAL A 58 -7.19 25.16 10.66
N LYS A 59 -8.50 25.19 10.98
CA LYS A 59 -9.47 24.24 10.44
C LYS A 59 -9.55 24.30 8.91
N THR A 60 -9.57 25.49 8.31
CA THR A 60 -9.58 25.64 6.85
C THR A 60 -8.27 25.22 6.19
N GLN A 61 -7.13 25.45 6.84
CA GLN A 61 -5.84 24.93 6.40
C GLN A 61 -5.82 23.39 6.49
N MET A 62 -6.42 22.81 7.53
CA MET A 62 -6.59 21.36 7.67
C MET A 62 -7.65 20.75 6.73
N GLU A 63 -8.62 21.52 6.24
CA GLU A 63 -9.60 21.06 5.23
C GLU A 63 -9.03 21.11 3.81
N ASN A 64 -8.08 22.02 3.53
CA ASN A 64 -7.30 22.06 2.28
C ASN A 64 -6.12 21.09 2.25
N ILE A 65 -5.74 20.53 3.39
CA ILE A 65 -4.90 19.34 3.48
C ILE A 65 -5.85 18.15 3.43
N GLU A 66 -5.91 17.48 2.29
CA GLU A 66 -6.59 16.20 2.17
C GLU A 66 -6.33 15.34 3.41
N LEU A 67 -7.42 14.87 3.99
CA LEU A 67 -7.58 14.13 5.22
C LEU A 67 -6.51 13.02 5.44
N LYS A 68 -5.28 13.38 5.82
CA LYS A 68 -4.38 12.52 6.60
C LYS A 68 -4.91 12.41 8.04
N LYS A 69 -6.15 11.93 8.23
CA LYS A 69 -6.60 11.49 9.55
C LYS A 69 -6.22 10.03 9.74
N CYS A 70 -5.19 9.87 10.57
CA CYS A 70 -5.06 8.83 11.57
C CYS A 70 -5.25 7.38 11.11
N VAL A 71 -4.14 6.76 10.71
CA VAL A 71 -3.82 5.45 11.26
C VAL A 71 -2.71 5.68 12.28
N PRO A 72 -2.81 5.19 13.53
CA PRO A 72 -1.62 5.12 14.36
C PRO A 72 -0.67 4.19 13.62
N VAL A 73 0.35 4.78 13.00
CA VAL A 73 1.49 4.06 12.44
C VAL A 73 2.23 3.47 13.63
N THR A 74 1.75 2.35 14.14
CA THR A 74 2.60 1.41 14.84
C THR A 74 3.60 0.94 13.80
N ALA A 75 4.78 1.56 13.84
CA ALA A 75 6.05 1.16 13.24
C ALA A 75 5.96 0.41 11.89
N ASN A 76 6.38 1.10 10.83
CA ASN A 76 6.77 0.61 9.50
C ASN A 76 5.68 0.70 8.42
N SER A 77 5.72 1.80 7.66
CA SER A 77 5.04 1.95 6.36
C SER A 77 5.43 0.88 5.33
N ILE A 78 6.59 0.24 5.52
CA ILE A 78 7.03 -0.93 4.74
C ILE A 78 6.13 -2.15 5.04
N THR A 79 5.74 -2.36 6.31
CA THR A 79 4.94 -3.54 6.70
C THR A 79 3.48 -3.51 6.26
N PHE A 80 2.92 -2.32 5.99
CA PHE A 80 1.51 -2.22 5.60
C PHE A 80 1.30 -2.63 4.15
N SER A 81 2.11 -2.07 3.25
CA SER A 81 2.11 -2.46 1.83
C SER A 81 2.48 -3.94 1.66
N GLU A 82 3.45 -4.45 2.44
CA GLU A 82 3.79 -5.87 2.46
C GLU A 82 2.60 -6.73 2.89
N LYS A 83 1.88 -6.35 3.96
CA LYS A 83 0.67 -7.07 4.40
C LYS A 83 -0.45 -7.03 3.36
N MET A 84 -0.60 -5.93 2.62
CA MET A 84 -1.54 -5.85 1.50
C MET A 84 -1.16 -6.80 0.38
N SER A 85 0.12 -6.82 -0.01
CA SER A 85 0.63 -7.75 -1.02
C SER A 85 0.45 -9.21 -0.58
N ALA A 86 0.87 -9.54 0.65
CA ALA A 86 0.71 -10.87 1.21
C ALA A 86 -0.77 -11.29 1.31
N TYR A 87 -1.68 -10.35 1.60
CA TYR A 87 -3.12 -10.61 1.58
C TYR A 87 -3.62 -10.93 0.17
N LEU A 88 -3.17 -10.19 -0.85
CA LEU A 88 -3.54 -10.40 -2.25
C LEU A 88 -3.06 -11.74 -2.81
N ASP A 89 -1.91 -12.20 -2.34
CA ASP A 89 -1.26 -13.43 -2.80
C ASP A 89 -1.57 -14.64 -1.89
N ASN A 90 -2.45 -14.46 -0.90
CA ASN A 90 -2.85 -15.48 0.08
C ASN A 90 -1.66 -16.07 0.87
N GLU A 91 -0.63 -15.27 1.12
CA GLU A 91 0.55 -15.66 1.90
C GLU A 91 0.33 -15.45 3.41
N LEU A 92 -0.72 -14.71 3.79
CA LEU A 92 -1.09 -14.52 5.20
C LEU A 92 -1.74 -15.78 5.79
N SER A 93 -1.48 -16.01 7.07
CA SER A 93 -2.21 -17.03 7.84
C SER A 93 -3.72 -16.70 7.93
N ASP A 94 -4.55 -17.71 8.18
CA ASP A 94 -6.02 -17.53 8.27
C ASP A 94 -6.44 -16.49 9.32
N GLU A 95 -5.74 -16.45 10.46
CA GLU A 95 -6.02 -15.47 11.51
C GLU A 95 -5.67 -14.05 11.07
N GLU A 96 -4.52 -13.89 10.40
CA GLU A 96 -4.04 -12.60 9.93
C GLU A 96 -4.88 -12.07 8.76
N SER A 97 -5.32 -12.95 7.86
CA SER A 97 -6.20 -12.59 6.75
C SER A 97 -7.56 -12.11 7.25
N LEU A 98 -8.11 -12.76 8.29
CA LEU A 98 -9.36 -12.34 8.93
C LEU A 98 -9.21 -10.98 9.63
N ARG A 99 -8.09 -10.75 10.33
CA ARG A 99 -7.76 -9.48 10.97
C ARG A 99 -7.61 -8.37 9.94
N PHE A 100 -6.86 -8.64 8.86
CA PHE A 100 -6.64 -7.68 7.78
C PHE A 100 -7.95 -7.34 7.07
N ARG A 101 -8.80 -8.33 6.78
CA ARG A 101 -10.12 -8.12 6.19
C ARG A 101 -11.01 -7.22 7.06
N ARG A 102 -11.07 -7.46 8.37
CA ARG A 102 -11.80 -6.58 9.30
C ARG A 102 -11.26 -5.15 9.27
N TYR A 103 -9.93 -5.01 9.25
CA TYR A 103 -9.26 -3.72 9.16
C TYR A 103 -9.58 -3.00 7.83
N ALA A 104 -9.54 -3.68 6.69
CA ALA A 104 -9.86 -3.11 5.38
C ALA A 104 -11.34 -2.69 5.27
N ILE A 105 -12.27 -3.45 5.87
CA ILE A 105 -13.70 -3.07 5.92
C ILE A 105 -13.90 -1.80 6.74
N ALA A 106 -13.18 -1.65 7.86
CA ALA A 106 -13.27 -0.49 8.73
C ALA A 106 -12.61 0.77 8.14
N ASN A 107 -11.68 0.62 7.19
CA ASN A 107 -10.88 1.72 6.64
C ASN A 107 -11.09 1.89 5.12
N PRO A 108 -11.91 2.86 4.68
CA PRO A 108 -12.21 3.07 3.25
C PRO A 108 -10.97 3.31 2.37
N LEU A 109 -9.96 4.03 2.88
CA LEU A 109 -8.72 4.31 2.14
C LEU A 109 -7.96 3.03 1.78
N VAL A 110 -7.88 2.10 2.74
CA VAL A 110 -7.22 0.80 2.56
C VAL A 110 -7.95 -0.03 1.52
N ARG A 111 -9.29 0.02 1.53
CA ARG A 111 -10.10 -0.68 0.54
C ARG A 111 -9.87 -0.13 -0.87
N GLU A 112 -9.81 1.19 -1.03
CA GLU A 112 -9.52 1.83 -2.32
C GLU A 112 -8.13 1.44 -2.85
N GLU A 113 -7.12 1.47 -1.98
CA GLU A 113 -5.76 1.06 -2.33
C GLU A 113 -5.70 -0.42 -2.73
N LEU A 114 -6.42 -1.29 -2.01
CA LEU A 114 -6.52 -2.72 -2.30
C LEU A 114 -7.20 -2.99 -3.65
N GLU A 115 -8.27 -2.26 -3.96
CA GLU A 115 -8.93 -2.31 -5.27
C GLU A 115 -7.98 -1.89 -6.40
N GLY A 116 -7.13 -0.88 -6.15
CA GLY A 116 -6.06 -0.47 -7.06
C GLY A 116 -5.09 -1.63 -7.37
N MET A 117 -4.61 -2.31 -6.34
CA MET A 117 -3.71 -3.46 -6.51
C MET A 117 -4.38 -4.63 -7.24
N PHE A 118 -5.66 -4.93 -6.96
CA PHE A 118 -6.41 -5.94 -7.70
C PHE A 118 -6.54 -5.61 -9.20
N LYS A 119 -6.75 -4.34 -9.55
CA LYS A 119 -6.80 -3.90 -10.96
C LYS A 119 -5.46 -4.16 -11.67
N VAL A 120 -4.35 -3.85 -11.02
CA VAL A 120 -3.01 -4.12 -11.56
C VAL A 120 -2.78 -5.62 -11.74
N LYS A 121 -3.09 -6.43 -10.72
CA LYS A 121 -2.99 -7.90 -10.77
C LYS A 121 -3.81 -8.48 -11.93
N ASN A 122 -5.06 -8.04 -12.09
CA ASN A 122 -5.92 -8.50 -13.18
C ASN A 122 -5.42 -8.04 -14.54
N ALA A 123 -4.93 -6.81 -14.67
CA ALA A 123 -4.34 -6.31 -15.91
C ALA A 123 -3.11 -7.13 -16.31
N MET A 124 -2.22 -7.44 -15.35
CA MET A 124 -1.04 -8.26 -15.57
C MET A 124 -1.43 -9.68 -16.00
N ASN A 125 -2.38 -10.32 -15.31
CA ASN A 125 -2.86 -11.65 -15.66
C ASN A 125 -3.53 -11.67 -17.04
N THR A 126 -4.29 -10.63 -17.38
CA THR A 126 -4.93 -10.50 -18.70
C THR A 126 -3.88 -10.37 -19.81
N SER A 127 -2.85 -9.55 -19.61
CA SER A 127 -1.74 -9.41 -20.56
C SER A 127 -0.95 -10.70 -20.72
N PHE A 128 -0.74 -11.44 -19.61
CA PHE A 128 -0.09 -12.75 -19.63
C PHE A 128 -0.91 -13.76 -20.45
N GLU A 129 -2.20 -13.93 -20.16
CA GLU A 129 -3.06 -14.88 -20.87
C GLU A 129 -3.21 -14.51 -22.36
N ARG A 130 -3.26 -13.21 -22.71
CA ARG A 130 -3.20 -12.77 -24.11
C ARG A 130 -1.91 -13.21 -24.79
N THR A 131 -0.77 -12.92 -24.17
CA THR A 131 0.55 -13.28 -24.72
C THR A 131 0.67 -14.79 -24.90
N LYS A 132 0.19 -15.57 -23.92
CA LYS A 132 0.12 -17.03 -23.98
C LYS A 132 -0.79 -17.52 -25.11
N SER A 133 -1.93 -16.88 -25.33
CA SER A 133 -2.84 -17.23 -26.43
C SER A 133 -2.28 -16.89 -27.82
N ASP A 134 -1.48 -15.82 -27.90
CA ASP A 134 -0.82 -15.40 -29.14
C ASP A 134 0.39 -16.29 -29.47
N LEU A 135 1.03 -16.87 -28.44
CA LEU A 135 2.10 -17.84 -28.58
C LEU A 135 1.55 -19.21 -29.04
N LYS A 136 1.32 -19.35 -30.35
CA LYS A 136 0.81 -20.58 -30.98
C LYS A 136 1.85 -21.69 -31.11
N GLU A 137 3.12 -21.40 -30.84
CA GLU A 137 4.22 -22.34 -30.98
C GLU A 137 4.48 -23.08 -29.67
N ASP A 138 4.50 -24.42 -29.75
CA ASP A 138 4.84 -25.30 -28.64
C ASP A 138 6.36 -25.54 -28.62
N PHE A 139 7.05 -24.83 -27.73
CA PHE A 139 8.49 -25.01 -27.52
C PHE A 139 8.83 -26.24 -26.67
N THR A 140 7.83 -26.95 -26.12
CA THR A 140 8.06 -28.12 -25.25
C THR A 140 8.87 -29.19 -25.98
N LYS A 141 8.58 -29.44 -27.26
CA LYS A 141 9.33 -30.39 -28.08
C LYS A 141 10.77 -29.96 -28.30
N ASN A 142 11.00 -28.69 -28.67
CA ASN A 142 12.35 -28.16 -28.85
C ASN A 142 13.18 -28.24 -27.57
N VAL A 143 12.59 -27.89 -26.43
CA VAL A 143 13.28 -27.95 -25.13
C VAL A 143 13.53 -29.41 -24.71
N MET A 144 12.55 -30.31 -24.89
CA MET A 144 12.72 -31.74 -24.61
C MET A 144 13.80 -32.37 -25.49
N ASP A 145 13.86 -32.00 -26.76
CA ASP A 145 14.87 -32.49 -27.68
C ASP A 145 16.26 -31.98 -27.29
N GLU A 146 16.39 -30.70 -26.89
CA GLU A 146 17.66 -30.14 -26.42
C GLU A 146 18.13 -30.78 -25.09
N VAL A 147 17.21 -31.04 -24.15
CA VAL A 147 17.50 -31.72 -22.88
C VAL A 147 17.91 -33.18 -23.11
N LYS A 148 17.18 -33.92 -23.96
CA LYS A 148 17.52 -35.30 -24.32
C LYS A 148 18.85 -35.38 -25.07
N MET A 149 19.11 -34.46 -25.99
CA MET A 149 20.39 -34.39 -26.69
C MET A 149 21.54 -34.15 -25.70
N LYS A 150 21.32 -33.35 -24.65
CA LYS A 150 22.32 -33.12 -23.59
C LYS A 150 22.56 -34.36 -22.72
N GLU A 151 21.53 -35.15 -22.42
CA GLU A 151 21.68 -36.45 -21.74
C GLU A 151 22.38 -37.48 -22.62
N LEU A 152 22.03 -37.58 -23.92
CA LEU A 152 22.65 -38.50 -24.86
C LEU A 152 24.13 -38.17 -25.13
N ILE A 153 24.50 -36.89 -25.19
CA ILE A 153 25.90 -36.45 -25.30
C ILE A 153 26.70 -36.78 -24.02
N TYR A 154 26.04 -36.86 -22.86
CA TYR A 154 26.71 -37.19 -21.59
C TYR A 154 26.81 -38.70 -21.35
N GLU A 155 25.84 -39.49 -21.81
CA GLU A 155 25.86 -40.96 -21.70
C GLU A 155 26.65 -41.66 -22.81
N GLN A 156 26.84 -41.02 -23.98
CA GLN A 156 27.37 -41.68 -25.17
C GLN A 156 28.43 -40.84 -25.90
N GLU A 157 29.72 -41.12 -25.60
CA GLU A 157 30.95 -41.00 -26.44
C GLU A 157 32.12 -40.22 -25.75
N PRO A 158 33.40 -40.72 -25.71
CA PRO A 158 34.04 -41.74 -26.55
C PRO A 158 34.87 -42.79 -25.76
N LEU A 159 34.58 -43.04 -24.48
CA LEU A 159 35.44 -43.91 -23.65
C LEU A 159 35.34 -45.37 -24.07
N ILE A 160 34.13 -45.90 -24.27
CA ILE A 160 33.94 -47.31 -24.65
C ILE A 160 34.53 -47.57 -26.03
N LEU A 161 34.29 -46.69 -27.00
CA LEU A 161 34.82 -46.83 -28.36
C LEU A 161 36.36 -46.73 -28.41
N LYS A 162 36.97 -45.84 -27.61
CA LYS A 162 38.43 -45.79 -27.44
C LYS A 162 38.99 -47.06 -26.78
N VAL A 163 38.32 -47.60 -25.76
CA VAL A 163 38.74 -48.83 -25.08
C VAL A 163 38.63 -50.04 -26.03
N LEU A 164 37.57 -50.13 -26.82
CA LEU A 164 37.37 -51.19 -27.81
C LEU A 164 38.45 -51.16 -28.91
N ALA A 165 38.80 -49.96 -29.40
CA ALA A 165 39.87 -49.80 -30.38
C ALA A 165 41.23 -50.27 -29.84
N ILE A 166 41.56 -49.97 -28.58
CA ILE A 166 42.80 -50.42 -27.93
C ILE A 166 42.82 -51.94 -27.78
N PHE A 167 41.70 -52.55 -27.38
CA PHE A 167 41.58 -54.01 -27.27
C PHE A 167 41.76 -54.72 -28.61
N ILE A 168 41.16 -54.19 -29.68
CA ILE A 168 41.32 -54.74 -31.03
C ILE A 168 42.79 -54.65 -31.47
N PHE A 169 43.46 -53.52 -31.20
CA PHE A 169 44.87 -53.33 -31.55
C PHE A 169 45.79 -54.32 -30.80
N LEU A 170 45.56 -54.55 -29.51
CA LEU A 170 46.29 -55.55 -28.72
C LEU A 170 46.10 -56.97 -29.25
N PHE A 171 44.88 -57.33 -29.66
CA PHE A 171 44.58 -58.66 -30.17
C PHE A 171 45.26 -58.92 -31.53
N VAL A 172 45.28 -57.92 -32.40
CA VAL A 172 46.02 -57.97 -33.67
C VAL A 172 47.52 -58.09 -33.41
N PHE A 173 48.07 -57.32 -32.46
CA PHE A 173 49.48 -57.41 -32.12
C PHE A 173 49.87 -58.79 -31.56
N LEU A 174 49.06 -59.36 -30.68
CA LEU A 174 49.31 -60.70 -30.11
C LEU A 174 49.21 -61.81 -31.17
N SER A 175 48.23 -61.74 -32.07
CA SER A 175 48.08 -62.73 -33.14
C SER A 175 49.25 -62.67 -34.14
N VAL A 176 49.70 -61.48 -34.53
CA VAL A 176 50.90 -61.34 -35.38
C VAL A 176 52.15 -61.85 -34.66
N SER A 177 52.30 -61.55 -33.37
CA SER A 177 53.44 -62.03 -32.58
C SER A 177 53.45 -63.56 -32.47
N ALA A 178 52.30 -64.19 -32.31
CA ALA A 178 52.17 -65.65 -32.26
C ALA A 178 52.50 -66.33 -33.60
N ILE A 179 52.14 -65.70 -34.73
CA ILE A 179 52.45 -66.20 -36.08
C ILE A 179 53.94 -66.07 -36.40
N VAL A 180 54.63 -65.07 -35.86
CA VAL A 180 56.08 -64.87 -36.09
C VAL A 180 56.96 -65.79 -35.24
N ILE A 181 56.45 -66.25 -34.09
CA ILE A 181 57.19 -67.12 -33.15
C ILE A 181 57.03 -68.61 -33.49
N PHE A 182 56.01 -68.99 -34.27
CA PHE A 182 55.73 -70.37 -34.69
C PHE A 182 56.24 -70.63 -36.12
#